data_AF-R7HUN0-F1
#
_entry.id   AF-R7HUN0-F1
#
_cell.length_a   1.000
_cell.length_b   1.000
_cell.length_c   1.000
_cell.angle_alpha   90.00
_cell.angle_beta   90.00
_cell.angle_gamma   90.00
#
_symmetry.space_group_name_H-M   'P 1'
#
loop_
_entity.id
_entity.type
_entity.pdbx_description
1 polymer ?
#
loop_
_entity_poly.entity_id
_entity_poly.type
_entity_poly.pdbx_seq_one_letter_code
_entity_poly.pdbx_strand_id
1 'polypeptide(L)'
;MRKPIVAIVGRPNVGKSTFVNRLIGTRNSIVDDLPGVTRDRIYFDVEWQNKIFTVIDTGGIIPGDEDEIMLSIFDQAKIACEEADKIIFIVDGKEGVNPVDYDIANILRQSEKPVFLAVNKSDNPESLMMVNDFYSLAIGDPIGISALHGSGGVGDLLDLVTEDFSQDVEQEDDNTIKIAIVGRPNAGKSSIVNALLNENRVIVSDISGTTRDSIDSHITYNDREFIIVDTAGIRKKSKVDWGVEKFAVDRAIRSIRDCDVALLVIDATQGISDQDKKIASIITEAGKGLIIAINKWDLIEDKKSNTINQYNKKLANDIPFLEYAPKIYISAVTKQRLHQIYTEAENVYAECTKRISTGLLNKVIKEAYMLNPPASSKGKRLKIMYVTQTGIQPPHIVIFANNADLMKDHYKRYVENKLREAFGFFGTPIKLSIRERSDKDKK
;
A
#
# COMPACT_ATOMS: atom_id res chain seq x y z
N MET A 1 8.45 11.98 -4.06
CA MET A 1 7.26 12.78 -3.64
C MET A 1 6.17 11.87 -3.07
N ARG A 2 5.25 12.38 -2.24
CA ARG A 2 4.08 11.60 -1.81
C ARG A 2 3.14 11.44 -3.00
N LYS A 3 2.62 10.22 -3.18
CA LYS A 3 1.65 9.91 -4.23
C LYS A 3 0.35 10.71 -4.02
N PRO A 4 -0.13 11.48 -5.02
CA PRO A 4 -1.36 12.25 -4.89
C PRO A 4 -2.56 11.37 -4.58
N ILE A 5 -3.48 11.88 -3.76
CA ILE A 5 -4.72 11.22 -3.39
C ILE A 5 -5.90 11.93 -4.05
N VAL A 6 -6.76 11.19 -4.74
CA VAL A 6 -7.99 11.69 -5.38
C VAL A 6 -9.19 11.02 -4.75
N ALA A 7 -10.09 11.79 -4.12
CA ALA A 7 -11.35 11.25 -3.60
C ALA A 7 -12.46 11.34 -4.63
N ILE A 8 -13.31 10.32 -4.68
CA ILE A 8 -14.54 10.33 -5.48
C ILE A 8 -15.72 10.54 -4.54
N VAL A 9 -16.44 11.66 -4.71
CA VAL A 9 -17.55 12.08 -3.86
C VAL A 9 -18.82 12.23 -4.71
N GLY A 10 -19.98 12.01 -4.12
CA GLY A 10 -21.27 12.21 -4.76
C GLY A 10 -22.39 11.48 -4.03
N ARG A 11 -23.64 11.87 -4.27
CA ARG A 11 -24.80 11.18 -3.67
C ARG A 11 -24.90 9.70 -4.14
N PRO A 12 -25.69 8.85 -3.49
CA PRO A 12 -25.93 7.48 -3.96
C PRO A 12 -26.45 7.43 -5.42
N ASN A 13 -26.16 6.33 -6.12
CA ASN A 13 -26.66 6.00 -7.46
C ASN A 13 -26.23 6.91 -8.65
N VAL A 14 -25.36 7.91 -8.43
CA VAL A 14 -24.75 8.72 -9.51
C VAL A 14 -23.73 7.97 -10.37
N GLY A 15 -23.37 6.73 -9.99
CA GLY A 15 -22.44 5.88 -10.73
C GLY A 15 -20.98 5.93 -10.28
N LYS A 16 -20.70 6.34 -9.03
CA LYS A 16 -19.35 6.32 -8.42
C LYS A 16 -18.64 4.97 -8.60
N SER A 17 -19.28 3.87 -8.19
CA SER A 17 -18.69 2.53 -8.28
C SER A 17 -18.44 2.10 -9.73
N THR A 18 -19.28 2.52 -10.68
CA THR A 18 -19.06 2.28 -12.11
C THR A 18 -17.81 3.01 -12.60
N PHE A 19 -17.63 4.27 -12.18
CA PHE A 19 -16.47 5.07 -12.51
C PHE A 19 -15.19 4.48 -11.89
N VAL A 20 -15.23 4.12 -10.60
CA VAL A 20 -14.14 3.43 -9.88
C VAL A 20 -13.71 2.15 -10.61
N ASN A 21 -14.65 1.25 -10.91
CA ASN A 21 -14.35 0.00 -11.62
C ASN A 21 -13.73 0.25 -12.99
N ARG A 22 -14.09 1.36 -13.65
CA ARG A 22 -13.50 1.75 -14.93
C ARG A 22 -12.05 2.21 -14.76
N LEU A 23 -11.75 3.01 -13.74
CA LEU A 23 -10.37 3.43 -13.44
C LEU A 23 -9.48 2.23 -13.15
N ILE A 24 -9.98 1.25 -12.39
CA ILE A 24 -9.27 0.00 -12.10
C ILE A 24 -8.95 -0.80 -13.39
N GLY A 25 -9.82 -0.75 -14.40
CA GLY A 25 -9.70 -1.53 -15.63
C GLY A 25 -8.77 -0.98 -16.72
N THR A 26 -8.19 0.22 -16.58
CA THR A 26 -7.48 0.89 -17.69
C THR A 26 -6.04 0.41 -17.96
N ARG A 27 -5.31 -0.11 -16.96
CA ARG A 27 -4.24 -1.14 -17.05
C ARG A 27 -3.48 -1.20 -15.71
N ASN A 28 -3.18 -2.42 -15.27
CA ASN A 28 -2.15 -2.81 -14.27
C ASN A 28 -2.21 -2.29 -12.82
N SER A 29 -3.35 -1.85 -12.29
CA SER A 29 -3.58 -2.00 -10.84
C SER A 29 -4.38 -3.28 -10.59
N ILE A 30 -3.72 -4.28 -10.00
CA ILE A 30 -4.37 -5.51 -9.58
C ILE A 30 -5.10 -5.18 -8.27
N VAL A 31 -6.36 -4.80 -8.41
CA VAL A 31 -7.31 -4.79 -7.30
C VAL A 31 -7.77 -6.23 -7.10
N ASP A 32 -7.54 -6.75 -5.89
CA ASP A 32 -8.05 -8.04 -5.48
C ASP A 32 -9.59 -8.00 -5.48
N ASP A 33 -10.22 -8.91 -6.22
CA ASP A 33 -11.65 -9.17 -6.11
C ASP A 33 -11.92 -9.72 -4.70
N LEU A 34 -12.46 -8.89 -3.82
CA LEU A 34 -13.06 -9.33 -2.56
C LEU A 34 -14.59 -9.36 -2.72
N PRO A 35 -15.20 -10.56 -2.78
CA PRO A 35 -16.65 -10.69 -2.65
C PRO A 35 -17.02 -10.41 -1.19
N GLY A 36 -17.77 -9.32 -0.95
CA GLY A 36 -18.29 -8.98 0.38
C GLY A 36 -18.19 -7.50 0.80
N VAL A 37 -18.19 -6.57 -0.16
CA VAL A 37 -17.95 -5.13 0.08
C VAL A 37 -19.21 -4.39 0.53
N THR A 38 -19.41 -4.33 1.85
CA THR A 38 -20.17 -3.28 2.52
C THR A 38 -19.51 -2.96 3.85
N ARG A 39 -18.65 -1.92 3.89
CA ARG A 39 -18.42 -0.97 5.01
C ARG A 39 -17.10 -0.20 4.96
N ASP A 40 -16.06 -0.72 4.31
CA ASP A 40 -14.72 -0.14 4.40
C ASP A 40 -14.37 0.78 3.22
N ARG A 41 -13.74 1.93 3.52
CA ARG A 41 -13.17 2.86 2.52
C ARG A 41 -12.14 2.11 1.68
N ILE A 42 -12.32 2.13 0.36
CA ILE A 42 -11.46 1.39 -0.57
C ILE A 42 -10.44 2.35 -1.16
N TYR A 43 -9.16 2.03 -0.95
CA TYR A 43 -8.02 2.74 -1.56
C TYR A 43 -7.49 1.87 -2.69
N PHE A 44 -7.28 2.45 -3.87
CA PHE A 44 -6.68 1.74 -4.98
C PHE A 44 -5.83 2.69 -5.82
N ASP A 45 -4.77 2.15 -6.39
CA ASP A 45 -3.87 2.93 -7.24
C ASP A 45 -4.37 2.96 -8.68
N VAL A 46 -4.26 4.13 -9.30
CA VAL A 46 -4.62 4.37 -10.70
C VAL A 46 -3.42 4.98 -11.42
N GLU A 47 -3.18 4.52 -12.63
CA GLU A 47 -2.19 5.06 -13.55
C GLU A 47 -2.91 5.65 -14.75
N TRP A 48 -2.64 6.92 -15.06
CA TRP A 48 -3.15 7.61 -16.24
C TRP A 48 -2.01 8.38 -16.92
N GLN A 49 -1.70 8.05 -18.18
CA GLN A 49 -0.59 8.65 -18.94
C GLN A 49 0.74 8.72 -18.15
N ASN A 50 1.14 7.61 -17.52
CA ASN A 50 2.34 7.51 -16.65
C ASN A 50 2.32 8.44 -15.42
N LYS A 51 1.15 8.91 -14.99
CA LYS A 51 0.94 9.61 -13.72
C LYS A 51 0.22 8.66 -12.79
N ILE A 52 0.81 8.36 -11.63
CA ILE A 52 0.25 7.41 -10.67
C ILE A 52 -0.31 8.17 -9.46
N PHE A 53 -1.54 7.87 -9.08
CA PHE A 53 -2.23 8.46 -7.94
C PHE A 53 -3.09 7.43 -7.22
N THR A 54 -3.43 7.68 -5.97
CA THR A 54 -4.31 6.79 -5.19
C THR A 54 -5.72 7.37 -5.20
N VAL A 55 -6.70 6.54 -5.51
CA VAL A 55 -8.11 6.91 -5.45
C VAL A 55 -8.76 6.36 -4.19
N ILE A 56 -9.57 7.19 -3.54
CA ILE A 56 -10.40 6.79 -2.39
C ILE A 56 -11.86 6.75 -2.85
N ASP A 57 -12.48 5.58 -2.76
CA ASP A 57 -13.94 5.46 -2.84
C ASP A 57 -14.52 5.61 -1.43
N THR A 58 -15.16 6.76 -1.18
CA THR A 58 -15.97 6.95 0.02
C THR A 58 -17.23 6.11 -0.15
N GLY A 59 -17.17 4.84 0.30
CA GLY A 59 -18.07 3.75 -0.08
C GLY A 59 -19.58 4.02 0.03
N GLY A 60 -20.35 3.13 -0.62
CA GLY A 60 -21.82 3.17 -0.61
C GLY A 60 -22.44 2.85 0.75
N ILE A 61 -23.49 3.61 1.11
CA ILE A 61 -24.28 3.43 2.33
C ILE A 61 -25.19 2.20 2.19
N ILE A 62 -25.29 1.40 3.25
CA ILE A 62 -26.34 0.38 3.41
C ILE A 62 -27.64 1.11 3.77
N PRO A 63 -28.78 0.86 3.11
CA PRO A 63 -30.02 1.57 3.41
C PRO A 63 -30.44 1.41 4.89
N GLY A 64 -30.53 2.53 5.59
CA GLY A 64 -31.25 2.75 6.84
C GLY A 64 -32.19 3.97 6.66
N ASP A 65 -32.79 4.49 7.73
CA ASP A 65 -33.69 5.66 7.66
C ASP A 65 -33.07 6.83 6.86
N GLU A 66 -33.89 7.58 6.13
CA GLU A 66 -33.45 8.65 5.20
C GLU A 66 -32.53 9.69 5.88
N ASP A 67 -32.76 9.96 7.16
CA ASP A 67 -31.95 10.90 7.96
C ASP A 67 -30.52 10.37 8.26
N GLU A 68 -30.36 9.07 8.49
CA GLU A 68 -29.04 8.45 8.72
C GLU A 68 -28.21 8.41 7.43
N ILE A 69 -28.87 8.24 6.28
CA ILE A 69 -28.22 8.28 4.96
C ILE A 69 -27.66 9.68 4.69
N MET A 70 -28.42 10.73 4.97
CA MET A 70 -27.98 12.12 4.73
C MET A 70 -26.77 12.50 5.60
N LEU A 71 -26.81 12.21 6.91
CA LEU A 71 -25.68 12.49 7.83
C LEU A 71 -24.39 11.80 7.36
N SER A 72 -24.50 10.55 6.92
CA SER A 72 -23.37 9.75 6.43
C SER A 72 -22.76 10.30 5.13
N ILE A 73 -23.57 10.83 4.20
CA ILE A 73 -23.08 11.45 2.96
C ILE A 73 -22.21 12.68 3.26
N PHE A 74 -22.64 13.52 4.21
CA PHE A 74 -21.90 14.73 4.55
C PHE A 74 -20.59 14.44 5.29
N ASP A 75 -20.58 13.43 6.17
CA ASP A 75 -19.36 12.99 6.83
C ASP A 75 -18.36 12.40 5.82
N GLN A 76 -18.82 11.67 4.81
CA GLN A 76 -17.97 11.19 3.72
C GLN A 76 -17.33 12.34 2.93
N ALA A 77 -18.12 13.36 2.58
CA ALA A 77 -17.60 14.54 1.88
C ALA A 77 -16.54 15.27 2.72
N LYS A 78 -16.76 15.45 4.03
CA LYS A 78 -15.77 16.06 4.94
C LYS A 78 -14.49 15.25 5.03
N ILE A 79 -14.58 13.93 5.16
CA ILE A 79 -13.40 13.06 5.24
C ILE A 79 -12.61 13.09 3.92
N ALA A 80 -13.30 13.08 2.77
CA ALA A 80 -12.64 13.30 1.48
C ALA A 80 -11.90 14.65 1.44
N CYS A 81 -12.52 15.70 1.96
CA CYS A 81 -11.92 17.02 2.12
C CYS A 81 -10.76 17.06 3.12
N GLU A 82 -10.57 16.08 4.00
CA GLU A 82 -9.41 15.99 4.89
C GLU A 82 -8.28 15.18 4.24
N GLU A 83 -8.58 14.04 3.62
CA GLU A 83 -7.59 13.06 3.18
C GLU A 83 -7.05 13.28 1.76
N ALA A 84 -7.86 13.80 0.83
CA ALA A 84 -7.51 13.84 -0.59
C ALA A 84 -6.76 15.12 -0.99
N ASP A 85 -5.86 15.05 -1.96
CA ASP A 85 -5.24 16.25 -2.53
C ASP A 85 -6.18 16.92 -3.55
N LYS A 86 -7.01 16.12 -4.24
CA LYS A 86 -8.03 16.56 -5.20
C LYS A 86 -9.32 15.77 -5.07
N ILE A 87 -10.44 16.33 -5.52
CA ILE A 87 -11.76 15.71 -5.38
C ILE A 87 -12.46 15.65 -6.75
N ILE A 88 -12.95 14.47 -7.13
CA ILE A 88 -13.88 14.30 -8.25
C ILE A 88 -15.29 14.23 -7.67
N PHE A 89 -16.10 15.25 -7.93
CA PHE A 89 -17.49 15.28 -7.52
C PHE A 89 -18.38 14.78 -8.67
N ILE A 90 -18.96 13.60 -8.51
CA ILE A 90 -19.78 12.94 -9.52
C ILE A 90 -21.26 13.22 -9.26
N VAL A 91 -21.95 13.70 -10.30
CA VAL A 91 -23.41 13.94 -10.33
C VAL A 91 -24.05 13.17 -11.48
N ASP A 92 -25.37 13.03 -11.45
CA ASP A 92 -26.13 12.29 -12.47
C ASP A 92 -26.76 13.23 -13.51
N GLY A 93 -26.24 13.20 -14.74
CA GLY A 93 -26.73 14.02 -15.84
C GLY A 93 -28.14 13.68 -16.33
N LYS A 94 -28.67 12.47 -16.04
CA LYS A 94 -30.04 12.09 -16.44
C LYS A 94 -31.09 12.59 -15.45
N GLU A 95 -30.74 12.64 -14.17
CA GLU A 95 -31.63 13.13 -13.10
C GLU A 95 -31.54 14.65 -12.92
N GLY A 96 -30.47 15.29 -13.41
CA GLY A 96 -30.24 16.72 -13.22
C GLY A 96 -29.73 17.05 -11.81
N VAL A 97 -29.67 18.34 -11.51
CA VAL A 97 -29.15 18.84 -10.22
C VAL A 97 -30.11 18.50 -9.07
N ASN A 98 -29.62 17.81 -8.04
CA ASN A 98 -30.39 17.48 -6.84
C ASN A 98 -30.08 18.44 -5.66
N PRO A 99 -31.02 18.71 -4.73
CA PRO A 99 -30.73 19.45 -3.50
C PRO A 99 -29.51 18.95 -2.72
N VAL A 100 -29.33 17.63 -2.62
CA VAL A 100 -28.18 17.02 -1.94
C VAL A 100 -26.86 17.37 -2.65
N ASP A 101 -26.89 17.57 -3.97
CA ASP A 101 -25.69 17.97 -4.72
C ASP A 101 -25.27 19.40 -4.35
N TYR A 102 -26.20 20.31 -4.05
CA TYR A 102 -25.88 21.65 -3.53
C TYR A 102 -25.22 21.60 -2.16
N ASP A 103 -25.74 20.76 -1.26
CA ASP A 103 -25.19 20.63 0.09
C ASP A 103 -23.79 20.02 0.08
N ILE A 104 -23.55 18.99 -0.75
CA ILE A 104 -22.20 18.44 -0.96
C ILE A 104 -21.30 19.51 -1.57
N ALA A 105 -21.73 20.22 -2.62
CA ALA A 105 -20.94 21.28 -3.24
C ALA A 105 -20.55 22.39 -2.26
N ASN A 106 -21.43 22.75 -1.33
CA ASN A 106 -21.14 23.71 -0.25
C ASN A 106 -19.98 23.23 0.65
N ILE A 107 -19.99 21.96 1.06
CA ILE A 107 -18.92 21.37 1.88
C ILE A 107 -17.61 21.34 1.10
N LEU A 108 -17.67 20.89 -0.16
CA LEU A 108 -16.48 20.79 -1.01
C LEU A 108 -15.86 22.17 -1.27
N ARG A 109 -16.66 23.21 -1.52
CA ARG A 109 -16.17 24.60 -1.66
C ARG A 109 -15.42 25.10 -0.42
N GLN A 110 -15.91 24.78 0.78
CA GLN A 110 -15.28 25.20 2.03
C GLN A 110 -13.93 24.52 2.29
N SER A 111 -13.61 23.44 1.57
CA SER A 111 -12.36 22.71 1.75
C SER A 111 -11.13 23.37 1.11
N GLU A 112 -11.33 24.34 0.22
CA GLU A 112 -10.29 24.99 -0.61
C GLU A 112 -9.47 24.02 -1.48
N LYS A 113 -9.85 22.74 -1.56
CA LYS A 113 -9.19 21.74 -2.42
C LYS A 113 -9.67 21.88 -3.87
N PRO A 114 -8.85 21.52 -4.87
CA PRO A 114 -9.30 21.44 -6.26
C PRO A 114 -10.42 20.40 -6.43
N VAL A 115 -11.56 20.83 -6.97
CA VAL A 115 -12.73 19.97 -7.21
C VAL A 115 -13.07 19.94 -8.69
N PHE A 116 -13.24 18.73 -9.23
CA PHE A 116 -13.58 18.47 -10.62
C PHE A 116 -15.00 17.91 -10.69
N LEU A 117 -15.90 18.65 -11.33
CA LEU A 117 -17.32 18.29 -11.43
C LEU A 117 -17.54 17.38 -12.64
N ALA A 118 -17.97 16.15 -12.38
CA ALA A 118 -18.17 15.12 -13.40
C ALA A 118 -19.67 14.76 -13.53
N VAL A 119 -20.28 15.14 -14.64
CA VAL A 119 -21.68 14.88 -14.96
C VAL A 119 -21.80 13.52 -15.66
N ASN A 120 -22.02 12.48 -14.86
CA ASN A 120 -22.04 11.10 -15.33
C ASN A 120 -23.35 10.74 -16.04
N LYS A 121 -23.35 9.61 -16.76
CA LYS A 121 -24.47 9.13 -17.60
C LYS A 121 -24.78 10.06 -18.79
N SER A 122 -23.78 10.81 -19.25
CA SER A 122 -23.83 11.66 -20.44
C SER A 122 -23.53 10.82 -21.70
N ASP A 123 -24.46 9.95 -22.08
CA ASP A 123 -24.24 8.92 -23.11
C ASP A 123 -24.48 9.41 -24.55
N ASN A 124 -25.08 10.59 -24.74
CA ASN A 124 -25.58 11.08 -26.02
C ASN A 124 -25.29 12.59 -26.24
N PRO A 125 -25.26 13.09 -27.50
CA PRO A 125 -24.92 14.49 -27.79
C PRO A 125 -25.86 15.53 -27.15
N GLU A 126 -27.12 15.18 -26.91
CA GLU A 126 -28.09 16.01 -26.16
C GLU A 126 -27.68 16.21 -24.70
N SER A 127 -26.88 15.29 -24.11
CA SER A 127 -26.37 15.42 -22.74
C SER A 127 -25.44 16.62 -22.57
N LEU A 128 -24.78 17.10 -23.63
CA LEU A 128 -23.93 18.30 -23.56
C LEU A 128 -24.72 19.57 -23.23
N MET A 129 -26.01 19.63 -23.59
CA MET A 129 -26.88 20.75 -23.21
C MET A 129 -27.31 20.65 -21.74
N MET A 130 -27.47 19.45 -21.21
CA MET A 130 -27.84 19.17 -19.81
C MET A 130 -26.69 19.42 -18.82
N VAL A 131 -25.44 19.34 -19.29
CA VAL A 131 -24.24 19.68 -18.50
C VAL A 131 -24.27 21.14 -18.03
N ASN A 132 -24.87 22.05 -18.81
CA ASN A 132 -24.91 23.48 -18.47
C ASN A 132 -25.69 23.77 -17.18
N ASP A 133 -26.71 22.99 -16.86
CA ASP A 133 -27.51 23.19 -15.66
C ASP A 133 -26.68 23.00 -14.38
N PHE A 134 -25.61 22.19 -14.45
CA PHE A 134 -24.72 21.92 -13.33
C PHE A 134 -23.77 23.07 -13.00
N TYR A 135 -23.67 24.10 -13.85
CA TYR A 135 -23.00 25.35 -13.46
C TYR A 135 -23.66 26.01 -12.24
N SER A 136 -24.94 25.74 -11.99
CA SER A 136 -25.64 26.25 -10.80
C SER A 136 -25.02 25.75 -9.49
N LEU A 137 -24.31 24.62 -9.52
CA LEU A 137 -23.59 24.10 -8.36
C LEU A 137 -22.37 24.95 -8.00
N ALA A 138 -21.93 25.90 -8.83
CA ALA A 138 -20.84 26.83 -8.56
C ALA A 138 -19.56 26.13 -8.04
N ILE A 139 -19.15 25.04 -8.72
CA ILE A 139 -17.98 24.25 -8.35
C ILE A 139 -17.25 23.73 -9.61
N GLY A 140 -16.36 24.57 -10.16
CA GLY A 140 -15.61 24.24 -11.38
C GLY A 140 -16.46 24.18 -12.65
N ASP A 141 -15.83 23.81 -13.76
CA ASP A 141 -16.50 23.56 -15.03
C ASP A 141 -17.05 22.12 -15.05
N PRO A 142 -18.35 21.92 -15.35
CA PRO A 142 -18.95 20.60 -15.40
C PRO A 142 -18.49 19.84 -16.65
N ILE A 143 -17.94 18.64 -16.43
CA ILE A 143 -17.42 17.77 -17.49
C ILE A 143 -18.39 16.60 -17.65
N GLY A 144 -19.04 16.51 -18.80
CA GLY A 144 -19.83 15.32 -19.14
C GLY A 144 -18.94 14.09 -19.18
N ILE A 145 -19.37 12.98 -18.57
CA ILE A 145 -18.70 11.69 -18.65
C ILE A 145 -19.71 10.54 -18.85
N SER A 146 -19.28 9.45 -19.47
CA SER A 146 -19.99 8.18 -19.43
C SER A 146 -19.08 7.09 -18.85
N ALA A 147 -19.22 6.86 -17.53
CA ALA A 147 -18.46 5.85 -16.81
C ALA A 147 -18.73 4.43 -17.32
N LEU A 148 -19.99 4.14 -17.72
CA LEU A 148 -20.42 2.81 -18.15
C LEU A 148 -19.81 2.41 -19.50
N HIS A 149 -19.85 3.31 -20.49
CA HIS A 149 -19.31 3.04 -21.82
C HIS A 149 -17.83 3.41 -21.94
N GLY A 150 -17.30 4.15 -20.97
CA GLY A 150 -15.93 4.63 -20.95
C GLY A 150 -15.62 5.60 -22.08
N SER A 151 -16.64 6.31 -22.56
CA SER A 151 -16.63 7.29 -23.62
C SER A 151 -17.16 8.63 -23.10
N GLY A 152 -17.05 9.69 -23.90
CA GLY A 152 -17.72 10.97 -23.62
C GLY A 152 -17.13 11.80 -22.49
N GLY A 153 -15.80 11.81 -22.29
CA GLY A 153 -15.13 12.80 -21.42
C GLY A 153 -14.33 12.26 -20.23
N VAL A 154 -14.32 10.94 -19.99
CA VAL A 154 -13.55 10.33 -18.87
C VAL A 154 -12.05 10.59 -19.01
N GLY A 155 -11.50 10.52 -20.22
CA GLY A 155 -10.09 10.83 -20.47
C GLY A 155 -9.78 12.30 -20.21
N ASP A 156 -10.62 13.20 -20.72
CA ASP A 156 -10.48 14.66 -20.54
C ASP A 156 -10.54 15.03 -19.04
N LEU A 157 -11.44 14.40 -18.28
CA LEU A 157 -11.51 14.56 -16.82
C LEU A 157 -10.21 14.11 -16.15
N LEU A 158 -9.65 12.96 -16.54
CA LEU A 158 -8.41 12.45 -15.94
C LEU A 158 -7.19 13.29 -16.35
N ASP A 159 -7.15 13.81 -17.57
CA ASP A 159 -6.12 14.75 -18.01
C ASP A 159 -6.10 16.01 -17.14
N LEU A 160 -7.27 16.59 -16.86
CA LEU A 160 -7.41 17.75 -15.98
C LEU A 160 -7.08 17.44 -14.52
N VAL A 161 -7.60 16.32 -13.98
CA VAL A 161 -7.32 15.90 -12.59
C VAL A 161 -5.83 15.69 -12.38
N THR A 162 -5.13 15.16 -13.38
CA THR A 162 -3.71 14.80 -13.28
C THR A 162 -2.77 15.87 -13.84
N GLU A 163 -3.25 17.03 -14.31
CA GLU A 163 -2.46 18.02 -15.05
C GLU A 163 -1.14 18.41 -14.36
N ASP A 164 -1.22 18.72 -13.06
CA ASP A 164 -0.11 19.11 -12.18
C ASP A 164 0.60 17.92 -11.51
N PHE A 165 0.12 16.69 -11.71
CA PHE A 165 0.80 15.52 -11.19
C PHE A 165 2.10 15.38 -11.96
N SER A 166 3.19 15.19 -11.22
CA SER A 166 4.44 14.77 -11.82
C SER A 166 4.14 13.52 -12.64
N GLN A 167 4.38 13.60 -13.95
CA GLN A 167 4.65 12.38 -14.70
C GLN A 167 5.74 11.66 -13.93
N ASP A 168 5.69 10.33 -13.84
CA ASP A 168 6.91 9.57 -13.61
C ASP A 168 7.79 9.82 -14.85
N VAL A 169 8.40 11.01 -14.92
CA VAL A 169 9.74 11.17 -15.44
C VAL A 169 10.48 10.10 -14.68
N GLU A 170 11.05 9.13 -15.40
CA GLU A 170 11.93 8.09 -14.85
C GLU A 170 12.56 8.66 -13.60
N GLN A 171 12.15 8.17 -12.42
CA GLN A 171 12.66 8.70 -11.16
C GLN A 171 14.16 8.82 -11.36
N GLU A 172 14.70 10.05 -11.37
CA GLU A 172 16.10 10.21 -11.01
C GLU A 172 16.21 9.38 -9.75
N ASP A 173 17.06 8.34 -9.76
CA ASP A 173 17.19 7.36 -8.70
C ASP A 173 17.30 8.10 -7.36
N ASP A 174 16.15 8.38 -6.74
CA ASP A 174 16.06 8.86 -5.38
C ASP A 174 16.34 7.59 -4.59
N ASN A 175 17.63 7.28 -4.52
CA ASN A 175 18.18 6.06 -3.95
C ASN A 175 18.01 6.03 -2.42
N THR A 176 17.21 6.97 -1.92
CA THR A 176 16.79 7.17 -0.55
C THR A 176 15.86 6.06 -0.12
N ILE A 177 16.28 5.29 0.87
CA ILE A 177 15.46 4.22 1.44
C ILE A 177 14.71 4.73 2.67
N LYS A 178 13.38 4.65 2.64
CA LYS A 178 12.53 5.00 3.78
C LYS A 178 12.39 3.81 4.73
N ILE A 179 12.78 4.01 5.98
CA ILE A 179 12.75 2.99 7.03
C ILE A 179 11.72 3.37 8.10
N ALA A 180 10.72 2.52 8.33
CA ALA A 180 9.83 2.65 9.48
C ALA A 180 10.28 1.75 10.64
N ILE A 181 10.45 2.31 11.84
CA ILE A 181 10.82 1.53 13.03
C ILE A 181 9.56 1.25 13.86
N VAL A 182 9.08 0.01 13.80
CA VAL A 182 7.80 -0.42 14.38
C VAL A 182 7.99 -1.57 15.36
N GLY A 183 6.94 -1.88 16.14
CA GLY A 183 6.97 -2.90 17.20
C GLY A 183 6.25 -2.42 18.45
N ARG A 184 6.00 -3.34 19.39
CA ARG A 184 5.24 -3.04 20.61
C ARG A 184 5.90 -1.99 21.52
N PRO A 185 5.15 -1.35 22.44
CA PRO A 185 5.71 -0.45 23.44
C PRO A 185 6.92 -1.07 24.18
N ASN A 186 7.89 -0.23 24.54
CA ASN A 186 9.08 -0.62 25.32
C ASN A 186 10.06 -1.63 24.67
N ALA A 187 9.84 -2.03 23.39
CA ALA A 187 10.79 -2.85 22.62
C ALA A 187 12.13 -2.15 22.32
N GLY A 188 12.23 -0.84 22.60
CA GLY A 188 13.46 -0.05 22.44
C GLY A 188 13.57 0.74 21.13
N LYS A 189 12.46 0.95 20.42
CA LYS A 189 12.40 1.76 19.18
C LYS A 189 13.03 3.15 19.33
N SER A 190 12.68 3.89 20.39
CA SER A 190 13.24 5.22 20.66
C SER A 190 14.73 5.20 20.94
N SER A 191 15.20 4.16 21.65
CA SER A 191 16.63 3.97 21.88
C SER A 191 17.36 3.68 20.57
N ILE A 192 16.79 2.88 19.67
CA ILE A 192 17.37 2.61 18.34
C ILE A 192 17.46 3.90 17.54
N VAL A 193 16.36 4.64 17.38
CA VAL A 193 16.34 5.92 16.63
C VAL A 193 17.40 6.89 17.17
N ASN A 194 17.44 7.09 18.49
CA ASN A 194 18.42 7.99 19.09
C ASN A 194 19.87 7.49 18.91
N ALA A 195 20.10 6.18 18.96
CA ALA A 195 21.43 5.63 18.79
C ALA A 195 21.92 5.76 17.33
N LEU A 196 21.03 5.57 16.36
CA LEU A 196 21.29 5.76 14.92
C LEU A 196 21.61 7.24 14.61
N LEU A 197 20.82 8.17 15.15
CA LEU A 197 21.01 9.61 14.90
C LEU A 197 22.26 10.20 15.58
N ASN A 198 22.79 9.53 16.61
CA ASN A 198 24.00 9.94 17.34
C ASN A 198 25.18 9.02 17.04
N GLU A 199 25.22 8.41 15.84
CA GLU A 199 26.31 7.58 15.39
C GLU A 199 27.33 8.43 14.61
N ASN A 200 28.63 8.25 14.87
CA ASN A 200 29.69 9.12 14.30
C ASN A 200 29.75 9.11 12.77
N ARG A 201 29.12 8.14 12.12
CA ARG A 201 29.13 7.92 10.66
C ARG A 201 27.84 8.40 9.98
N VAL A 202 26.91 8.96 10.74
CA VAL A 202 25.61 9.42 10.25
C VAL A 202 25.63 10.93 10.20
N ILE A 203 25.34 11.48 9.01
CA ILE A 203 25.08 12.91 8.83
C ILE A 203 23.58 13.11 8.90
N VAL A 204 23.12 13.98 9.79
CA VAL A 204 21.70 14.34 9.93
C VAL A 204 21.50 15.73 9.33
N SER A 205 20.57 15.85 8.39
CA SER A 205 20.15 17.14 7.84
C SER A 205 18.78 17.52 8.37
N ASP A 206 18.71 18.61 9.14
CA ASP A 206 17.45 19.26 9.50
C ASP A 206 17.01 20.17 8.34
N ILE A 207 16.45 19.61 7.27
CA ILE A 207 15.92 20.42 6.16
C ILE A 207 14.73 21.20 6.69
N SER A 208 15.01 22.43 7.08
CA SER A 208 14.07 23.41 7.63
C SER A 208 13.48 24.19 6.46
N GLY A 209 12.21 23.95 6.08
CA GLY A 209 11.67 24.73 4.96
C GLY A 209 10.29 24.44 4.38
N THR A 210 9.62 23.32 4.69
CA THR A 210 8.22 23.11 4.23
C THR A 210 7.31 22.88 5.43
N THR A 211 6.48 23.88 5.72
CA THR A 211 5.57 23.91 6.86
C THR A 211 4.43 22.90 6.68
N ARG A 212 4.70 21.62 6.98
CA ARG A 212 3.76 20.63 7.54
C ARG A 212 4.41 19.27 7.88
N ASP A 213 5.63 18.99 7.42
CA ASP A 213 6.27 17.64 7.49
C ASP A 213 7.55 17.56 8.36
N SER A 214 7.59 18.23 9.51
CA SER A 214 8.76 18.24 10.41
C SER A 214 8.94 16.97 11.28
N ILE A 215 8.63 15.76 10.79
CA ILE A 215 8.52 14.54 11.62
C ILE A 215 9.56 13.46 11.24
N ASP A 216 10.08 13.46 10.01
CA ASP A 216 11.02 12.47 9.51
C ASP A 216 12.47 12.87 9.77
N SER A 217 13.38 11.91 9.87
CA SER A 217 14.83 12.17 10.02
C SER A 217 15.60 11.67 8.81
N HIS A 218 16.30 12.59 8.14
CA HIS A 218 17.20 12.29 7.03
C HIS A 218 18.57 11.88 7.56
N ILE A 219 19.10 10.78 7.02
CA ILE A 219 20.37 10.17 7.42
C ILE A 219 21.15 9.81 6.17
N THR A 220 22.41 10.21 6.12
CA THR A 220 23.36 9.67 5.13
C THR A 220 24.27 8.64 5.81
N TYR A 221 24.36 7.43 5.25
CA TYR A 221 25.26 6.36 5.69
C TYR A 221 25.94 5.73 4.48
N ASN A 222 27.29 5.70 4.47
CA ASN A 222 28.11 5.20 3.34
C ASN A 222 27.67 5.78 1.97
N ASP A 223 27.49 7.10 1.90
CA ASP A 223 27.06 7.83 0.69
C ASP A 223 25.67 7.46 0.15
N ARG A 224 24.88 6.71 0.94
CA ARG A 224 23.47 6.42 0.66
C ARG A 224 22.55 7.17 1.60
N GLU A 225 21.47 7.69 1.05
CA GLU A 225 20.46 8.43 1.81
C GLU A 225 19.40 7.48 2.38
N PHE A 226 18.96 7.80 3.58
CA PHE A 226 17.91 7.09 4.30
C PHE A 226 16.99 8.10 4.97
N ILE A 227 15.70 7.77 5.04
CA ILE A 227 14.73 8.53 5.82
C ILE A 227 14.15 7.61 6.88
N ILE A 228 14.32 7.96 8.15
CA ILE A 228 13.56 7.31 9.22
C ILE A 228 12.20 8.00 9.30
N VAL A 229 11.15 7.25 8.99
CA VAL A 229 9.77 7.75 8.98
C VAL A 229 9.24 7.88 10.42
N ASP A 230 8.54 8.98 10.68
CA ASP A 230 7.84 9.31 11.91
C ASP A 230 8.69 9.24 13.20
N THR A 231 9.81 9.95 13.20
CA THR A 231 10.71 10.02 14.36
C THR A 231 10.15 10.86 15.52
N ALA A 232 9.30 11.87 15.24
CA ALA A 232 8.74 12.72 16.29
C ALA A 232 7.78 11.95 17.23
N GLY A 233 7.03 10.97 16.69
CA GLY A 233 6.19 10.09 17.49
C GLY A 233 6.97 9.18 18.44
N ILE A 234 8.19 8.82 18.05
CA ILE A 234 9.12 7.99 18.82
C ILE A 234 9.87 8.82 19.89
N ARG A 235 10.25 10.07 19.58
CA ARG A 235 10.92 10.99 20.52
C ARG A 235 9.97 11.50 21.61
N LYS A 236 8.71 11.83 21.29
CA LYS A 236 7.73 12.31 22.29
C LYS A 236 7.38 11.25 23.36
N LYS A 237 7.42 9.95 23.03
CA LYS A 237 7.14 8.86 24.00
C LYS A 237 8.20 8.69 25.09
N SER A 238 9.37 9.32 24.98
CA SER A 238 10.38 9.31 26.05
C SER A 238 9.98 10.14 27.29
N LYS A 239 8.92 10.95 27.19
CA LYS A 239 8.53 11.92 28.24
C LYS A 239 7.06 11.86 28.70
N VAL A 240 6.21 10.97 28.19
CA VAL A 240 4.75 11.02 28.48
C VAL A 240 4.24 9.70 29.07
N ASP A 241 3.57 9.83 30.22
CA ASP A 241 2.93 8.74 30.95
C ASP A 241 1.55 8.37 30.37
N TRP A 242 1.19 7.11 30.60
CA TRP A 242 0.04 6.32 30.15
C TRP A 242 -1.25 7.03 29.67
N GLY A 243 -1.72 6.62 28.47
CA GLY A 243 -3.04 7.00 27.92
C GLY A 243 -3.22 6.84 26.39
N VAL A 244 -2.20 6.39 25.64
CA VAL A 244 -2.10 6.62 24.17
C VAL A 244 -1.88 5.33 23.38
N GLU A 245 -2.56 4.23 23.73
CA GLU A 245 -2.39 2.95 23.00
C GLU A 245 -3.10 2.94 21.65
N LYS A 246 -4.31 3.52 21.54
CA LYS A 246 -5.09 3.53 20.29
C LYS A 246 -4.38 4.30 19.17
N PHE A 247 -3.87 5.49 19.47
CA PHE A 247 -3.09 6.31 18.54
C PHE A 247 -1.72 5.71 18.16
N ALA A 248 -1.20 4.75 18.94
CA ALA A 248 0.08 4.12 18.63
C ALA A 248 0.00 3.14 17.45
N VAL A 249 -1.17 2.51 17.26
CA VAL A 249 -1.41 1.54 16.18
C VAL A 249 -1.63 2.26 14.86
N ASP A 250 -2.52 3.27 14.84
CA ASP A 250 -2.79 4.07 13.63
C ASP A 250 -1.52 4.74 13.08
N ARG A 251 -0.68 5.22 14.00
CA ARG A 251 0.63 5.78 13.68
C ARG A 251 1.55 4.74 13.05
N ALA A 252 1.66 3.55 13.64
CA ALA A 252 2.47 2.48 13.08
C ALA A 252 1.99 2.08 11.67
N ILE A 253 0.67 2.03 11.46
CA ILE A 253 0.08 1.75 10.14
C ILE A 253 0.49 2.82 9.13
N ARG A 254 0.41 4.11 9.50
CA ARG A 254 0.85 5.21 8.63
C ARG A 254 2.34 5.10 8.29
N SER A 255 3.21 4.92 9.29
CA SER A 255 4.65 4.76 9.05
C SER A 255 4.95 3.56 8.14
N ILE A 256 4.23 2.44 8.29
CA ILE A 256 4.37 1.26 7.42
C ILE A 256 3.98 1.60 5.98
N ARG A 257 2.89 2.34 5.75
CA ARG A 257 2.46 2.72 4.39
C ARG A 257 3.49 3.62 3.70
N ASP A 258 4.10 4.53 4.45
CA ASP A 258 5.00 5.54 3.92
C ASP A 258 6.46 5.07 3.79
N CYS A 259 6.83 3.90 4.32
CA CYS A 259 8.18 3.34 4.22
C CYS A 259 8.36 2.37 3.04
N ASP A 260 9.62 2.09 2.70
CA ASP A 260 9.99 1.00 1.79
C ASP A 260 10.33 -0.28 2.57
N VAL A 261 11.03 -0.12 3.70
CA VAL A 261 11.45 -1.20 4.58
C VAL A 261 10.99 -0.93 6.02
N ALA A 262 10.25 -1.86 6.60
CA ALA A 262 9.85 -1.83 7.99
C ALA A 262 10.83 -2.63 8.86
N LEU A 263 11.37 -1.99 9.89
CA LEU A 263 12.16 -2.62 10.95
C LEU A 263 11.24 -2.99 12.11
N LEU A 264 10.86 -4.27 12.19
CA LEU A 264 10.07 -4.79 13.31
C LEU A 264 10.99 -5.10 14.50
N VAL A 265 10.87 -4.29 15.56
CA VAL A 265 11.68 -4.40 16.76
C VAL A 265 11.02 -5.34 17.77
N ILE A 266 11.71 -6.42 18.11
CA ILE A 266 11.32 -7.40 19.13
C ILE A 266 12.31 -7.32 20.30
N ASP A 267 11.78 -7.33 21.52
CA ASP A 267 12.59 -7.40 22.73
C ASP A 267 13.09 -8.83 22.97
N ALA A 268 14.41 -9.03 22.95
CA ALA A 268 15.03 -10.34 23.13
C ALA A 268 14.66 -11.02 24.46
N THR A 269 14.47 -10.24 25.52
CA THR A 269 14.22 -10.75 26.88
C THR A 269 12.80 -11.29 27.06
N GLN A 270 11.87 -10.81 26.24
CA GLN A 270 10.45 -11.13 26.34
C GLN A 270 9.95 -11.97 25.16
N GLY A 271 10.69 -12.01 24.05
CA GLY A 271 10.28 -12.70 22.85
C GLY A 271 9.17 -11.99 22.10
N ILE A 272 8.56 -12.74 21.16
CA ILE A 272 7.51 -12.23 20.30
C ILE A 272 6.13 -12.28 20.97
N SER A 273 5.37 -11.20 20.86
CA SER A 273 4.00 -11.10 21.36
C SER A 273 2.97 -11.12 20.22
N ASP A 274 1.69 -11.27 20.55
CA ASP A 274 0.61 -11.20 19.56
C ASP A 274 0.49 -9.81 18.91
N GLN A 275 0.88 -8.75 19.62
CA GLN A 275 0.95 -7.40 19.04
C GLN A 275 2.03 -7.32 17.94
N ASP A 276 3.18 -7.95 18.15
CA ASP A 276 4.25 -7.99 17.14
C ASP A 276 3.81 -8.78 15.91
N LYS A 277 3.09 -9.92 16.11
CA LYS A 277 2.51 -10.70 15.01
C LYS A 277 1.50 -9.89 14.20
N LYS A 278 0.63 -9.11 14.87
CA LYS A 278 -0.34 -8.23 14.20
C LYS A 278 0.35 -7.15 13.37
N ILE A 279 1.38 -6.51 13.91
CA ILE A 279 2.18 -5.51 13.18
C ILE A 279 2.85 -6.17 11.97
N ALA A 280 3.43 -7.35 12.12
CA ALA A 280 4.06 -8.07 11.02
C ALA A 280 3.08 -8.46 9.89
N SER A 281 1.83 -8.82 10.24
CA SER A 281 0.76 -9.05 9.26
C SER A 281 0.49 -7.79 8.45
N ILE A 282 0.35 -6.65 9.12
CA ILE A 282 0.10 -5.35 8.47
C ILE A 282 1.24 -4.98 7.51
N ILE A 283 2.51 -5.20 7.91
CA ILE A 283 3.68 -4.98 7.04
C ILE A 283 3.61 -5.86 5.78
N THR A 284 3.30 -7.15 5.96
CA THR A 284 3.22 -8.14 4.88
C THR A 284 2.07 -7.81 3.93
N GLU A 285 0.90 -7.46 4.46
CA GLU A 285 -0.29 -7.05 3.69
C GLU A 285 -0.06 -5.74 2.92
N ALA A 286 0.68 -4.79 3.52
CA ALA A 286 1.09 -3.56 2.86
C ALA A 286 2.20 -3.77 1.80
N GLY A 287 2.72 -5.00 1.68
CA GLY A 287 3.71 -5.34 0.67
C GLY A 287 5.09 -4.72 0.89
N LYS A 288 5.42 -4.36 2.14
CA LYS A 288 6.68 -3.67 2.46
C LYS A 288 7.80 -4.65 2.74
N GLY A 289 9.05 -4.20 2.50
CA GLY A 289 10.22 -4.92 2.97
C GLY A 289 10.20 -5.05 4.49
N LEU A 290 10.69 -6.16 5.02
CA LEU A 290 10.65 -6.47 6.45
C LEU A 290 12.00 -6.95 6.94
N ILE A 291 12.49 -6.31 8.00
CA ILE A 291 13.64 -6.76 8.79
C ILE A 291 13.17 -6.95 10.22
N ILE A 292 13.55 -8.08 10.84
CA ILE A 292 13.27 -8.34 12.25
C ILE A 292 14.49 -7.98 13.08
N ALA A 293 14.39 -6.94 13.89
CA ALA A 293 15.43 -6.51 14.82
C ALA A 293 15.17 -7.05 16.22
N ILE A 294 15.97 -8.03 16.63
CA ILE A 294 15.99 -8.57 17.99
C ILE A 294 16.86 -7.66 18.86
N ASN A 295 16.23 -6.74 19.58
CA ASN A 295 16.89 -5.71 20.38
C ASN A 295 17.08 -6.15 21.84
N LYS A 296 17.91 -5.42 22.59
CA LYS A 296 18.34 -5.73 23.97
C LYS A 296 19.14 -7.03 24.07
N TRP A 297 19.87 -7.37 23.00
CA TRP A 297 20.68 -8.58 22.95
C TRP A 297 21.84 -8.59 23.95
N ASP A 298 22.22 -7.41 24.45
CA ASP A 298 23.19 -7.25 25.54
C ASP A 298 22.74 -7.92 26.84
N LEU A 299 21.42 -7.99 27.10
CA LEU A 299 20.83 -8.57 28.31
C LEU A 299 20.70 -10.10 28.28
N ILE A 300 20.99 -10.74 27.15
CA ILE A 300 20.99 -12.20 27.06
C ILE A 300 22.30 -12.72 27.65
N GLU A 301 22.22 -13.27 28.86
CA GLU A 301 23.38 -13.72 29.67
C GLU A 301 24.10 -14.92 29.04
N ASP A 302 23.36 -15.88 28.49
CA ASP A 302 23.90 -17.14 28.00
C ASP A 302 24.31 -17.01 26.51
N LYS A 303 25.42 -16.33 26.20
CA LYS A 303 25.92 -16.12 24.82
C LYS A 303 26.73 -17.31 24.27
N LYS A 304 26.33 -18.55 24.55
CA LYS A 304 26.95 -19.74 23.96
C LYS A 304 26.72 -19.74 22.44
N SER A 305 27.58 -20.44 21.69
CA SER A 305 27.52 -20.50 20.21
C SER A 305 26.16 -20.94 19.64
N ASN A 306 25.30 -21.59 20.44
CA ASN A 306 23.98 -22.08 20.04
C ASN A 306 22.79 -21.20 20.43
N THR A 307 22.98 -20.11 21.18
CA THR A 307 21.84 -19.31 21.69
C THR A 307 21.08 -18.62 20.57
N ILE A 308 21.79 -18.10 19.56
CA ILE A 308 21.17 -17.55 18.35
C ILE A 308 20.36 -18.62 17.62
N ASN A 309 20.91 -19.84 17.47
CA ASN A 309 20.24 -20.94 16.80
C ASN A 309 18.96 -21.38 17.53
N GLN A 310 18.98 -21.43 18.86
CA GLN A 310 17.81 -21.74 19.67
C GLN A 310 16.74 -20.66 19.53
N TYR A 311 17.14 -19.38 19.54
CA TYR A 311 16.22 -18.26 19.35
C TYR A 311 15.59 -18.26 17.96
N ASN A 312 16.39 -18.50 16.91
CA ASN A 312 15.90 -18.64 15.54
C ASN A 312 14.90 -19.79 15.40
N LYS A 313 15.16 -20.94 16.01
CA LYS A 313 14.20 -22.06 16.03
C LYS A 313 12.90 -21.71 16.72
N LYS A 314 12.97 -20.99 17.86
CA LYS A 314 11.77 -20.54 18.57
C LYS A 314 10.96 -19.57 17.70
N LEU A 315 11.60 -18.56 17.12
CA LEU A 315 10.93 -17.61 16.22
C LEU A 315 10.34 -18.31 14.99
N ALA A 316 11.05 -19.25 14.37
CA ALA A 316 10.52 -20.00 13.23
C ALA A 316 9.22 -20.77 13.56
N ASN A 317 9.08 -21.25 14.80
CA ASN A 317 7.85 -21.88 15.28
C ASN A 317 6.74 -20.85 15.56
N ASP A 318 7.09 -19.70 16.14
CA ASP A 318 6.12 -18.68 16.54
C ASP A 318 5.61 -17.81 15.38
N ILE A 319 6.46 -17.59 14.36
CA ILE A 319 6.20 -16.78 13.15
C ILE A 319 6.75 -17.45 11.87
N PRO A 320 6.25 -18.64 11.50
CA PRO A 320 6.71 -19.34 10.29
C PRO A 320 6.45 -18.53 9.01
N PHE A 321 5.40 -17.71 8.99
CA PHE A 321 5.08 -16.85 7.85
C PHE A 321 6.08 -15.70 7.61
N LEU A 322 7.02 -15.47 8.52
CA LEU A 322 8.07 -14.45 8.42
C LEU A 322 9.47 -15.05 8.26
N GLU A 323 9.56 -16.33 7.88
CA GLU A 323 10.85 -16.98 7.66
C GLU A 323 11.69 -16.26 6.60
N TYR A 324 11.04 -15.68 5.60
CA TYR A 324 11.68 -14.90 4.54
C TYR A 324 12.38 -13.64 5.05
N ALA A 325 12.01 -13.10 6.22
CA ALA A 325 12.55 -11.84 6.73
C ALA A 325 13.92 -12.04 7.42
N PRO A 326 14.95 -11.26 7.05
CA PRO A 326 16.24 -11.28 7.73
C PRO A 326 16.09 -10.85 9.20
N LYS A 327 16.93 -11.46 10.05
CA LYS A 327 16.91 -11.27 11.49
C LYS A 327 18.26 -10.72 11.93
N ILE A 328 18.26 -9.54 12.54
CA ILE A 328 19.46 -8.91 13.10
C ILE A 328 19.35 -8.85 14.62
N TYR A 329 20.47 -9.13 15.29
CA TYR A 329 20.57 -9.12 16.75
C TYR A 329 21.37 -7.91 17.19
N ILE A 330 20.68 -6.95 17.82
CA ILE A 330 21.22 -5.62 18.10
C ILE A 330 21.07 -5.24 19.57
N SER A 331 21.81 -4.21 19.97
CA SER A 331 21.59 -3.53 21.23
C SER A 331 21.69 -2.03 21.02
N ALA A 332 20.56 -1.33 21.21
CA ALA A 332 20.52 0.12 21.13
C ALA A 332 21.38 0.81 22.20
N VAL A 333 21.48 0.20 23.40
CA VAL A 333 22.21 0.77 24.55
C VAL A 333 23.72 0.70 24.32
N THR A 334 24.21 -0.48 23.91
CA THR A 334 25.65 -0.69 23.68
C THR A 334 26.07 -0.30 22.26
N LYS A 335 25.12 0.14 21.41
CA LYS A 335 25.28 0.38 19.98
C LYS A 335 25.78 -0.85 19.19
N GLN A 336 25.59 -2.05 19.74
CA GLN A 336 26.03 -3.28 19.09
C GLN A 336 25.24 -3.50 17.80
N ARG A 337 25.97 -3.61 16.67
CA ARG A 337 25.46 -4.01 15.34
C ARG A 337 24.35 -3.11 14.77
N LEU A 338 24.22 -1.87 15.23
CA LEU A 338 23.21 -0.95 14.70
C LEU A 338 23.40 -0.65 13.20
N HIS A 339 24.64 -0.55 12.74
CA HIS A 339 24.97 -0.39 11.32
C HIS A 339 24.35 -1.47 10.40
N GLN A 340 24.07 -2.67 10.92
CA GLN A 340 23.42 -3.74 10.14
C GLN A 340 22.02 -3.35 9.69
N ILE A 341 21.36 -2.41 10.38
CA ILE A 341 20.04 -1.90 9.96
C ILE A 341 20.13 -1.28 8.56
N TYR A 342 21.13 -0.44 8.30
CA TYR A 342 21.31 0.20 7.00
C TYR A 342 21.65 -0.82 5.92
N THR A 343 22.64 -1.67 6.19
CA THR A 343 23.09 -2.70 5.23
C THR A 343 21.96 -3.68 4.88
N GLU A 344 21.19 -4.15 5.85
CA GLU A 344 20.05 -5.03 5.58
C GLU A 344 18.90 -4.27 4.91
N ALA A 345 18.66 -3.00 5.23
CA ALA A 345 17.64 -2.21 4.53
C ALA A 345 17.96 -2.08 3.04
N GLU A 346 19.22 -1.85 2.68
CA GLU A 346 19.66 -1.84 1.29
C GLU A 346 19.44 -3.20 0.59
N ASN A 347 19.85 -4.29 1.24
CA ASN A 347 19.67 -5.63 0.71
C ASN A 347 18.19 -5.95 0.48
N VAL A 348 17.34 -5.68 1.48
CA VAL A 348 15.90 -5.91 1.39
C VAL A 348 15.25 -5.03 0.33
N TYR A 349 15.62 -3.75 0.26
CA TYR A 349 15.11 -2.84 -0.76
C TYR A 349 15.46 -3.30 -2.19
N ALA A 350 16.68 -3.79 -2.39
CA ALA A 350 17.11 -4.39 -3.66
C ALA A 350 16.29 -5.64 -4.02
N GLU A 351 15.93 -6.47 -3.03
CA GLU A 351 15.05 -7.62 -3.22
C GLU A 351 13.60 -7.20 -3.53
N CYS A 352 13.08 -6.13 -2.89
CA CYS A 352 11.75 -5.58 -3.16
C CYS A 352 11.63 -5.02 -4.59
N THR A 353 12.68 -4.39 -5.10
CA THR A 353 12.73 -3.71 -6.42
C THR A 353 13.19 -4.63 -7.56
N LYS A 354 13.56 -5.88 -7.25
CA LYS A 354 14.10 -6.83 -8.22
C LYS A 354 13.07 -7.19 -9.31
N ARG A 355 13.46 -6.98 -10.57
CA ARG A 355 12.73 -7.48 -11.76
C ARG A 355 13.37 -8.74 -12.31
N ILE A 356 12.55 -9.77 -12.51
CA ILE A 356 12.93 -11.03 -13.14
C ILE A 356 12.32 -11.10 -14.53
N SER A 357 13.12 -11.48 -15.52
CA SER A 357 12.61 -11.68 -16.87
C SER A 357 11.57 -12.80 -16.90
N THR A 358 10.50 -12.58 -17.65
CA THR A 358 9.47 -13.59 -17.90
C THR A 358 10.04 -14.94 -18.32
N GLY A 359 11.03 -14.96 -19.22
CA GLY A 359 11.60 -16.21 -19.73
C GLY A 359 12.24 -17.05 -18.63
N LEU A 360 13.02 -16.40 -17.75
CA LEU A 360 13.66 -17.07 -16.62
C LEU A 360 12.64 -17.54 -15.58
N LEU A 361 11.63 -16.71 -15.29
CA LEU A 361 10.54 -17.04 -14.38
C LEU A 361 9.77 -18.29 -14.83
N ASN A 362 9.40 -18.36 -16.12
CA ASN A 362 8.72 -19.52 -16.69
C ASN A 362 9.59 -20.78 -16.66
N LYS A 363 10.91 -20.66 -16.90
CA LYS A 363 11.83 -21.79 -16.81
C LYS A 363 11.83 -22.40 -15.42
N VAL A 364 12.02 -21.58 -14.38
CA VAL A 364 12.05 -22.03 -12.98
C VAL A 364 10.72 -22.65 -12.56
N ILE A 365 9.60 -22.02 -12.89
CA ILE A 365 8.28 -22.57 -12.54
C ILE A 365 7.99 -23.89 -13.27
N LYS A 366 8.42 -24.02 -14.53
CA LYS A 366 8.25 -25.26 -15.29
C LYS A 366 9.07 -26.40 -14.67
N GLU A 367 10.31 -26.14 -14.27
CA GLU A 367 11.16 -27.11 -13.56
C GLU A 367 10.54 -27.51 -12.21
N ALA A 368 10.08 -26.53 -11.41
CA ALA A 368 9.38 -26.79 -10.16
C ALA A 368 8.11 -27.64 -10.36
N TYR A 369 7.29 -27.32 -11.36
CA TYR A 369 6.09 -28.08 -11.70
C TYR A 369 6.40 -29.51 -12.12
N MET A 370 7.53 -29.76 -12.80
CA MET A 370 7.95 -31.12 -13.19
C MET A 370 8.46 -31.94 -12.00
N LEU A 371 9.19 -31.31 -11.07
CA LEU A 371 9.73 -31.96 -9.87
C LEU A 371 8.65 -32.32 -8.86
N ASN A 372 7.69 -31.42 -8.65
CA ASN A 372 6.55 -31.67 -7.78
C ASN A 372 5.24 -31.30 -8.50
N PRO A 373 4.72 -32.19 -9.34
CA PRO A 373 3.45 -31.97 -10.02
C PRO A 373 2.27 -31.90 -9.05
N PRO A 374 1.33 -30.95 -9.22
CA PRO A 374 0.19 -30.82 -8.30
C PRO A 374 -0.72 -32.05 -8.37
N ALA A 375 -1.34 -32.39 -7.25
CA ALA A 375 -2.30 -33.48 -7.16
C ALA A 375 -3.56 -33.16 -7.99
N SER A 376 -4.17 -34.19 -8.57
CA SER A 376 -5.44 -34.04 -9.27
C SER A 376 -6.58 -33.84 -8.27
N SER A 377 -7.49 -32.90 -8.55
CA SER A 377 -8.71 -32.68 -7.78
C SER A 377 -9.93 -32.89 -8.68
N LYS A 378 -10.85 -33.77 -8.27
CA LYS A 378 -12.06 -34.13 -9.05
C LYS A 378 -11.74 -34.50 -10.52
N GLY A 379 -10.66 -35.24 -10.74
CA GLY A 379 -10.22 -35.67 -12.07
C GLY A 379 -9.56 -34.58 -12.95
N LYS A 380 -9.46 -33.33 -12.46
CA LYS A 380 -8.78 -32.23 -13.14
C LYS A 380 -7.44 -31.93 -12.48
N ARG A 381 -6.42 -31.63 -13.29
CA ARG A 381 -5.09 -31.23 -12.82
C ARG A 381 -4.87 -29.75 -13.08
N LEU A 382 -4.27 -29.05 -12.11
CA LEU A 382 -3.75 -27.71 -12.32
C LEU A 382 -2.71 -27.75 -13.45
N LYS A 383 -2.89 -26.91 -14.45
CA LYS A 383 -1.92 -26.67 -15.52
C LYS A 383 -1.51 -25.22 -15.46
N ILE A 384 -0.24 -24.98 -15.15
CA ILE A 384 0.37 -23.65 -15.25
C ILE A 384 0.75 -23.44 -16.71
N MET A 385 0.17 -22.42 -17.34
CA MET A 385 0.41 -22.11 -18.74
C MET A 385 1.59 -21.17 -18.90
N TYR A 386 1.59 -20.11 -18.09
CA TYR A 386 2.56 -19.03 -18.18
C TYR A 386 2.60 -18.23 -16.88
N VAL A 387 3.76 -17.65 -16.56
CA VAL A 387 3.96 -16.82 -15.38
C VAL A 387 4.68 -15.54 -15.76
N THR A 388 4.30 -14.41 -15.16
CA THR A 388 5.00 -13.13 -15.36
C THR A 388 5.03 -12.31 -14.08
N GLN A 389 6.03 -11.44 -13.96
CA GLN A 389 6.07 -10.42 -12.92
C GLN A 389 5.40 -9.14 -13.44
N THR A 390 4.35 -8.67 -12.77
CA THR A 390 3.59 -7.46 -13.14
C THR A 390 3.98 -6.24 -12.33
N GLY A 391 4.63 -6.41 -11.18
CA GLY A 391 5.00 -5.32 -10.28
C GLY A 391 6.24 -5.62 -9.44
N ILE A 392 6.78 -4.56 -8.85
CA ILE A 392 7.83 -4.56 -7.83
C ILE A 392 7.33 -3.79 -6.60
N GLN A 393 8.00 -3.94 -5.46
CA GLN A 393 7.65 -3.31 -4.18
C GLN A 393 6.17 -3.50 -3.77
N PRO A 394 5.71 -4.76 -3.57
CA PRO A 394 6.49 -6.00 -3.57
C PRO A 394 6.54 -6.67 -4.96
N PRO A 395 7.43 -7.67 -5.17
CA PRO A 395 7.38 -8.53 -6.35
C PRO A 395 6.00 -9.16 -6.52
N HIS A 396 5.31 -8.73 -7.57
CA HIS A 396 3.98 -9.23 -7.91
C HIS A 396 4.08 -10.19 -9.08
N ILE A 397 3.83 -11.47 -8.82
CA ILE A 397 3.89 -12.54 -9.81
C ILE A 397 2.47 -13.05 -10.11
N VAL A 398 2.11 -13.02 -11.39
CA VAL A 398 0.84 -13.52 -11.90
C VAL A 398 1.05 -14.86 -12.59
N ILE A 399 0.34 -15.88 -12.12
CA ILE A 399 0.34 -17.24 -12.67
C ILE A 399 -0.94 -17.44 -13.48
N PHE A 400 -0.80 -17.68 -14.78
CA PHE A 400 -1.91 -18.05 -15.65
C PHE A 400 -2.09 -19.56 -15.64
N ALA A 401 -3.26 -20.01 -15.20
CA ALA A 401 -3.61 -21.41 -15.07
C ALA A 401 -4.88 -21.75 -15.85
N ASN A 402 -5.11 -23.05 -16.06
CA ASN A 402 -6.36 -23.56 -16.64
C ASN A 402 -7.57 -23.37 -15.72
N ASN A 403 -7.37 -23.40 -14.41
CA ASN A 403 -8.39 -23.09 -13.42
C ASN A 403 -7.72 -22.62 -12.13
N ALA A 404 -8.16 -21.50 -11.58
CA ALA A 404 -7.56 -20.85 -10.43
C ALA A 404 -7.85 -21.63 -9.13
N ASP A 405 -9.03 -22.23 -9.02
CA ASP A 405 -9.44 -23.02 -7.85
C ASP A 405 -8.60 -24.28 -7.64
N LEU A 406 -7.92 -24.77 -8.68
CA LEU A 406 -6.99 -25.89 -8.59
C LEU A 406 -5.66 -25.49 -7.92
N MET A 407 -5.34 -24.19 -7.84
CA MET A 407 -4.16 -23.70 -7.13
C MET A 407 -4.44 -23.61 -5.62
N LYS A 408 -4.20 -24.71 -4.90
CA LYS A 408 -4.35 -24.77 -3.44
C LYS A 408 -3.19 -24.07 -2.72
N ASP A 409 -3.45 -23.59 -1.50
CA ASP A 409 -2.48 -22.78 -0.76
C ASP A 409 -1.16 -23.49 -0.46
N HIS A 410 -1.19 -24.80 -0.22
CA HIS A 410 0.04 -25.58 -0.06
C HIS A 410 0.92 -25.55 -1.33
N TYR A 411 0.30 -25.57 -2.51
CA TYR A 411 1.02 -25.49 -3.79
C TYR A 411 1.48 -24.05 -4.08
N LYS A 412 0.69 -23.04 -3.69
CA LYS A 412 1.13 -21.64 -3.73
C LYS A 412 2.39 -21.43 -2.90
N ARG A 413 2.42 -21.93 -1.65
CA ARG A 413 3.61 -21.88 -0.78
C ARG A 413 4.80 -22.63 -1.37
N TYR A 414 4.56 -23.79 -1.98
CA TYR A 414 5.61 -24.52 -2.69
C TYR A 414 6.21 -23.68 -3.82
N VAL A 415 5.36 -23.06 -4.65
CA VAL A 415 5.80 -22.17 -5.73
C VAL A 415 6.56 -20.96 -5.18
N GLU A 416 6.04 -20.32 -4.14
CA GLU A 416 6.71 -19.19 -3.48
C GLU A 416 8.11 -19.59 -2.99
N ASN A 417 8.24 -20.73 -2.31
CA ASN A 417 9.53 -21.23 -1.85
C ASN A 417 10.51 -21.49 -3.00
N LYS A 418 10.03 -22.04 -4.13
CA LYS A 418 10.87 -22.23 -5.32
C LYS A 418 11.29 -20.93 -5.98
N LEU A 419 10.44 -19.91 -5.96
CA LEU A 419 10.82 -18.57 -6.39
C LEU A 419 11.90 -17.98 -5.48
N ARG A 420 11.78 -18.16 -4.17
CA ARG A 420 12.79 -17.69 -3.22
C ARG A 420 14.12 -18.40 -3.35
N GLU A 421 14.12 -19.73 -3.46
CA GLU A 421 15.32 -20.54 -3.69
C GLU A 421 16.07 -20.12 -4.97
N ALA A 422 15.33 -19.80 -6.04
CA ALA A 422 15.92 -19.49 -7.34
C ALA A 422 16.38 -18.01 -7.47
N PHE A 423 15.63 -17.08 -6.90
CA PHE A 423 15.80 -15.64 -7.16
C PHE A 423 16.11 -14.80 -5.92
N GLY A 424 16.02 -15.37 -4.72
CA GLY A 424 16.15 -14.66 -3.45
C GLY A 424 14.81 -14.19 -2.92
N PHE A 425 14.52 -12.90 -3.02
CA PHE A 425 13.37 -12.23 -2.41
C PHE A 425 13.37 -12.26 -0.87
N PHE A 426 14.51 -12.49 -0.23
CA PHE A 426 14.59 -12.42 1.23
C PHE A 426 14.32 -10.99 1.71
N GLY A 427 13.52 -10.88 2.76
CA GLY A 427 13.02 -9.61 3.29
C GLY A 427 11.82 -9.02 2.55
N THR A 428 11.39 -9.55 1.40
CA THR A 428 10.18 -9.08 0.72
C THR A 428 9.07 -10.13 0.70
N PRO A 429 7.81 -9.76 0.95
CA PRO A 429 6.69 -10.61 0.61
C PRO A 429 6.62 -10.77 -0.93
N ILE A 430 6.11 -11.90 -1.39
CA ILE A 430 5.83 -12.14 -2.82
C ILE A 430 4.31 -12.15 -2.99
N LYS A 431 3.76 -11.22 -3.78
CA LYS A 431 2.33 -11.23 -4.10
C LYS A 431 2.10 -12.22 -5.24
N LEU A 432 1.41 -13.32 -4.95
CA LEU A 432 1.02 -14.33 -5.95
C LEU A 432 -0.44 -14.19 -6.32
N SER A 433 -0.72 -13.81 -7.57
CA SER A 433 -2.08 -13.80 -8.13
C SER A 433 -2.25 -14.90 -9.17
N ILE A 434 -3.41 -15.56 -9.17
CA ILE A 434 -3.71 -16.64 -10.12
C ILE A 434 -4.83 -16.15 -11.01
N ARG A 435 -4.63 -16.25 -12.33
CA ARG A 435 -5.64 -15.91 -13.33
C ARG A 435 -5.99 -17.12 -14.17
N GLU A 436 -7.28 -17.28 -14.44
CA GLU A 436 -7.75 -18.22 -15.45
C GLU A 436 -7.58 -17.60 -16.83
N ARG A 437 -7.05 -18.37 -17.77
CA ARG A 437 -7.03 -17.94 -19.16
C ARG A 437 -8.41 -18.14 -19.77
N SER A 438 -9.17 -17.06 -20.00
CA SER A 438 -10.39 -17.11 -20.79
C SER A 438 -10.06 -17.36 -22.27
N ASP A 439 -10.78 -18.27 -22.92
CA ASP A 439 -10.63 -18.59 -24.36
C ASP A 439 -10.90 -17.40 -25.33
N LYS A 440 -11.20 -16.19 -24.82
CA LYS A 440 -11.46 -14.99 -25.62
C LYS A 440 -10.23 -14.30 -26.21
N ASP A 441 -9.02 -14.64 -25.77
CA ASP A 441 -7.77 -14.05 -26.28
C ASP A 441 -7.11 -14.85 -27.42
N LYS A 442 -7.86 -15.73 -28.08
CA LYS A 442 -7.49 -16.28 -29.38
C LYS A 442 -8.15 -15.43 -30.48
N LYS A 443 -7.56 -14.29 -30.78
CA LYS A 443 -7.76 -13.60 -32.06
C LYS A 443 -6.42 -13.36 -32.71
#